data_AF-A1VKI7-F1
#
_entry.id   AF-A1VKI7-F1
#
_cell.length_a   1.000
_cell.length_b   1.000
_cell.length_c   1.000
_cell.angle_alpha   90.00
_cell.angle_beta   90.00
_cell.angle_gamma   90.00
#
_symmetry.space_group_name_H-M   'P 1'
#
loop_
_entity.id
_entity.type
_entity.pdbx_description
1 polymer ?
#
loop_
_entity_poly.entity_id
_entity_poly.type
_entity_poly.pdbx_seq_one_letter_code
_entity_poly.pdbx_strand_id
1 'polypeptide(L)'
;MRRIFTLIVIVLITACASPKYTVDDGRKVNEELLGHIRSFGAGEQVLRPAISRSAALKDADCDTQWELPFSVATSYDWTEDERVAWVRGLGVDERITVVGAAPDSELKLRDKIQDIAGYSRENSEKMLLALAERRDAGSPFDIKLFSGKTLRVTPFKVCRGYARLAPPNTPKAQDYHWLLSLHPLEVAQANLTEDEALWAVLWTQGLSEEGGARMKAYAYGTRIAGSLYQVFTVVSGLKGAALAANAAVSAAQSAAAAAATEALKKQLIEQASAVAASKLRGELASSAQRLTQNQAIGAMQQAAANRGSLTGVGWVAATVFDKADAWAYIRLEKLNANPLAGFSLHQKLLEQGLTANSMVLDAERMAALSKLADARGRGDEVAAILGGTKPEDLQFELTDMPLAGAPAGFSYDNPTGLASAGQPYARGLIESMLSMPVESVSSR
;
A
#
# COMPACT_ATOMS: atom_id res chain seq x y z
N MET A 1 -41.76 -10.59 45.38
CA MET A 1 -42.05 -10.92 43.96
C MET A 1 -42.08 -9.69 43.04
N ARG A 2 -42.83 -8.62 43.33
CA ARG A 2 -42.92 -7.42 42.45
C ARG A 2 -41.57 -6.77 42.11
N ARG A 3 -40.63 -6.67 43.07
CA ARG A 3 -39.27 -6.12 42.84
C ARG A 3 -38.35 -7.02 41.99
N ILE A 4 -38.55 -8.34 42.04
CA ILE A 4 -37.78 -9.30 41.22
C ILE A 4 -38.27 -9.25 39.77
N PHE A 5 -39.58 -9.12 39.57
CA PHE A 5 -40.18 -8.98 38.25
C PHE A 5 -39.74 -7.67 37.56
N THR A 6 -39.64 -6.57 38.30
CA THR A 6 -39.12 -5.29 37.76
C THR A 6 -37.64 -5.39 37.37
N LEU A 7 -36.82 -6.12 38.15
CA LEU A 7 -35.40 -6.32 37.84
C LEU A 7 -35.20 -7.20 36.59
N ILE A 8 -36.02 -8.25 36.42
CA ILE A 8 -35.99 -9.11 35.23
C ILE A 8 -36.42 -8.35 33.97
N VAL A 9 -37.45 -7.51 34.07
CA VAL A 9 -37.92 -6.68 32.95
C VAL A 9 -36.88 -5.64 32.56
N ILE A 10 -36.17 -5.02 33.52
CA ILE A 10 -35.07 -4.08 33.22
C ILE A 10 -33.87 -4.79 32.57
N VAL A 11 -33.52 -6.01 33.02
CA VAL A 11 -32.46 -6.82 32.40
C VAL A 11 -32.82 -7.26 30.97
N LEU A 12 -34.09 -7.59 30.70
CA LEU A 12 -34.55 -7.96 29.36
C LEU A 12 -34.63 -6.76 28.40
N ILE A 13 -34.98 -5.57 28.88
CA ILE A 13 -35.03 -4.36 28.04
C ILE A 13 -33.62 -3.82 27.74
N THR A 14 -32.67 -3.97 28.68
CA THR A 14 -31.27 -3.54 28.47
C THR A 14 -30.47 -4.46 27.56
N ALA A 15 -30.80 -5.75 27.49
CA ALA A 15 -30.14 -6.70 26.58
C ALA A 15 -30.49 -6.48 25.08
N CYS A 16 -31.57 -5.76 24.79
CA CYS A 16 -32.01 -5.47 23.41
C CYS A 16 -31.53 -4.13 22.84
N ALA A 17 -30.82 -3.31 23.64
CA ALA A 17 -30.41 -1.95 23.27
C ALA A 17 -28.92 -1.81 22.92
N SER A 18 -28.13 -2.89 23.01
CA SER A 18 -26.72 -2.86 22.60
C SER A 18 -26.58 -2.88 21.06
N PRO A 19 -25.61 -2.14 20.48
CA PRO A 19 -25.33 -2.18 19.05
C PRO A 19 -25.11 -3.62 18.59
N LYS A 20 -25.86 -4.06 17.57
CA LYS A 20 -25.68 -5.38 16.97
C LYS A 20 -24.54 -5.31 15.96
N TYR A 21 -23.39 -5.84 16.33
CA TYR A 21 -22.23 -5.95 15.43
C TYR A 21 -22.39 -7.14 14.48
N THR A 22 -21.82 -7.01 13.28
CA THR A 22 -21.83 -8.09 12.30
C THR A 22 -21.03 -9.29 12.81
N VAL A 23 -21.56 -10.49 12.58
CA VAL A 23 -20.91 -11.78 12.86
C VAL A 23 -20.86 -12.60 11.59
N ASP A 24 -19.92 -13.54 11.50
CA ASP A 24 -19.92 -14.52 10.42
C ASP A 24 -21.06 -15.53 10.64
N ASP A 25 -22.10 -15.43 9.83
CA ASP A 25 -23.29 -16.29 9.87
C ASP A 25 -23.24 -17.44 8.85
N GLY A 26 -22.10 -17.65 8.20
CA GLY A 26 -21.91 -18.71 7.22
C GLY A 26 -22.54 -18.43 5.85
N ARG A 27 -23.12 -17.24 5.62
CA ARG A 27 -23.64 -16.89 4.29
C ARG A 27 -22.52 -16.88 3.23
N LYS A 28 -22.90 -17.05 1.97
CA LYS A 28 -21.98 -16.92 0.85
C LYS A 28 -21.52 -15.46 0.75
N VAL A 29 -20.21 -15.25 0.63
CA VAL A 29 -19.60 -13.93 0.41
C VAL A 29 -18.90 -13.89 -0.94
N ASN A 30 -18.48 -12.70 -1.36
CA ASN A 30 -17.59 -12.56 -2.50
C ASN A 30 -16.18 -13.11 -2.15
N GLU A 31 -15.82 -14.24 -2.76
CA GLU A 31 -14.54 -14.93 -2.51
C GLU A 31 -13.33 -14.13 -3.01
N GLU A 32 -13.48 -13.32 -4.06
CA GLU A 32 -12.41 -12.43 -4.54
C GLU A 32 -12.10 -11.35 -3.49
N LEU A 33 -13.14 -10.70 -2.98
CA LEU A 33 -13.00 -9.72 -1.90
C LEU A 33 -12.42 -10.38 -0.63
N LEU A 34 -12.88 -11.58 -0.27
CA LEU A 34 -12.34 -12.30 0.88
C LEU A 34 -10.84 -12.61 0.71
N GLY A 35 -10.41 -12.98 -0.50
CA GLY A 35 -9.00 -13.14 -0.84
C GLY A 35 -8.19 -11.85 -0.69
N HIS A 36 -8.72 -10.72 -1.15
CA HIS A 36 -8.08 -9.41 -0.98
C HIS A 36 -7.98 -9.01 0.50
N ILE A 37 -9.04 -9.23 1.28
CA ILE A 37 -9.06 -8.95 2.73
C ILE A 37 -7.96 -9.75 3.45
N ARG A 38 -7.81 -11.04 3.13
CA ARG A 38 -6.74 -11.88 3.68
C ARG A 38 -5.35 -11.38 3.30
N SER A 39 -5.15 -11.05 2.02
CA SER A 39 -3.87 -10.54 1.52
C SER A 39 -3.48 -9.23 2.20
N PHE A 40 -4.44 -8.32 2.32
CA PHE A 40 -4.29 -7.05 3.03
C PHE A 40 -3.90 -7.24 4.49
N GLY A 41 -4.59 -8.13 5.23
CA GLY A 41 -4.24 -8.39 6.62
C GLY A 41 -2.87 -9.04 6.79
N ALA A 42 -2.48 -9.97 5.91
CA ALA A 42 -1.14 -10.53 5.90
C ALA A 42 -0.07 -9.46 5.64
N GLY A 43 -0.35 -8.55 4.70
CA GLY A 43 0.51 -7.40 4.41
C GLY A 43 0.66 -6.43 5.59
N GLU A 44 -0.44 -6.06 6.25
CA GLU A 44 -0.40 -5.19 7.45
C GLU A 44 0.38 -5.84 8.60
N GLN A 45 0.29 -7.16 8.75
CA GLN A 45 1.00 -7.92 9.79
C GLN A 45 2.52 -7.96 9.57
N VAL A 46 3.01 -7.94 8.33
CA VAL A 46 4.44 -7.92 8.03
C VAL A 46 5.00 -6.50 7.89
N LEU A 47 4.21 -5.55 7.37
CA LEU A 47 4.64 -4.15 7.24
C LEU A 47 4.75 -3.45 8.59
N ARG A 48 3.87 -3.74 9.56
CA ARG A 48 3.91 -3.02 10.85
C ARG A 48 5.21 -3.26 11.64
N PRO A 49 5.72 -4.50 11.78
CA PRO A 49 7.06 -4.75 12.31
C PRO A 49 8.17 -4.07 11.50
N ALA A 50 8.09 -4.07 10.17
CA ALA A 50 9.07 -3.41 9.31
C ALA A 50 9.11 -1.88 9.52
N ILE A 51 7.95 -1.23 9.71
CA ILE A 51 7.87 0.20 10.07
C ILE A 51 8.57 0.46 11.41
N SER A 52 8.29 -0.35 12.44
CA SER A 52 8.96 -0.25 13.74
C SER A 52 10.47 -0.46 13.62
N ARG A 53 10.91 -1.44 12.83
CA ARG A 53 12.33 -1.71 12.57
C ARG A 53 13.01 -0.55 11.86
N SER A 54 12.35 0.12 10.91
CA SER A 54 12.90 1.31 10.24
C SER A 54 13.18 2.47 11.21
N ALA A 55 12.39 2.60 12.28
CA ALA A 55 12.59 3.62 13.31
C ALA A 55 13.93 3.46 14.06
N ALA A 56 14.48 2.24 14.11
CA ALA A 56 15.74 1.97 14.79
C ALA A 56 16.93 2.68 14.13
N LEU A 57 16.82 3.08 12.86
CA LEU A 57 17.85 3.87 12.16
C LEU A 57 18.11 5.22 12.85
N LYS A 58 17.06 5.85 13.40
CA LYS A 58 17.09 7.25 13.87
C LYS A 58 17.82 8.15 12.86
N ASP A 59 17.46 7.99 11.59
CA ASP A 59 18.18 8.61 10.48
C ASP A 59 18.11 10.14 10.60
N ALA A 60 19.27 10.78 10.63
CA ALA A 60 19.38 12.24 10.74
C ALA A 60 19.15 12.92 9.38
N ASP A 61 19.22 12.16 8.29
CA ASP A 61 19.14 12.65 6.92
C ASP A 61 17.70 12.69 6.38
N CYS A 62 16.68 12.49 7.24
CA CYS A 62 15.28 12.48 6.84
C CYS A 62 14.39 13.36 7.72
N ASP A 63 13.36 13.94 7.11
CA ASP A 63 12.25 14.51 7.86
C ASP A 63 11.49 13.39 8.58
N THR A 64 10.99 13.67 9.79
CA THR A 64 10.33 12.64 10.61
C THR A 64 8.80 12.77 10.62
N GLN A 65 8.14 11.61 10.79
CA GLN A 65 6.72 11.49 11.04
C GLN A 65 6.47 10.56 12.23
N TRP A 66 5.29 10.68 12.83
CA TRP A 66 4.87 9.81 13.93
C TRP A 66 4.10 8.62 13.39
N GLU A 67 4.39 7.42 13.88
CA GLU A 67 3.66 6.20 13.59
C GLU A 67 3.09 5.55 14.85
N LEU A 68 2.05 4.76 14.65
CA LEU A 68 1.49 3.91 15.71
C LEU A 68 2.16 2.54 15.70
N PRO A 69 2.30 1.88 16.87
CA PRO A 69 2.81 0.51 16.96
C PRO A 69 1.79 -0.55 16.49
N PHE A 70 0.71 -0.14 15.83
CA PHE A 70 -0.32 -1.01 15.29
C PHE A 70 -1.03 -0.33 14.12
N SER A 71 -1.71 -1.13 13.30
CA SER A 71 -2.68 -0.68 12.31
C SER A 71 -4.06 -1.22 12.62
N VAL A 72 -5.08 -0.49 12.15
CA VAL A 72 -6.48 -0.80 12.41
C VAL A 72 -7.30 -0.80 11.13
N ALA A 73 -8.39 -1.55 11.17
CA ALA A 73 -9.44 -1.54 10.16
C ALA A 73 -10.83 -1.53 10.83
N THR A 74 -11.84 -1.14 10.07
CA THR A 74 -13.25 -1.19 10.47
C THR A 74 -14.10 -1.52 9.25
N SER A 75 -15.22 -2.19 9.47
CA SER A 75 -16.21 -2.45 8.42
C SER A 75 -17.44 -1.52 8.46
N TYR A 76 -17.38 -0.44 9.24
CA TYR A 76 -18.53 0.43 9.55
C TYR A 76 -19.34 0.88 8.33
N ASP A 77 -18.69 1.31 7.24
CA ASP A 77 -19.39 1.84 6.05
C ASP A 77 -19.69 0.81 4.95
N TRP A 78 -19.29 -0.44 5.14
CA TRP A 78 -19.51 -1.50 4.13
C TRP A 78 -20.95 -2.02 4.15
N THR A 79 -21.35 -2.61 3.04
CA THR A 79 -22.63 -3.32 2.94
C THR A 79 -22.64 -4.57 3.82
N GLU A 80 -23.82 -5.08 4.18
CA GLU A 80 -23.95 -6.21 5.10
C GLU A 80 -23.12 -7.44 4.68
N ASP A 81 -23.17 -7.83 3.41
CA ASP A 81 -22.41 -8.99 2.91
C ASP A 81 -20.90 -8.75 2.89
N GLU A 82 -20.46 -7.53 2.58
CA GLU A 82 -19.05 -7.13 2.66
C GLU A 82 -18.56 -7.15 4.12
N ARG A 83 -19.38 -6.69 5.08
CA ARG A 83 -19.04 -6.76 6.51
C ARG A 83 -18.82 -8.21 6.94
N VAL A 84 -19.66 -9.14 6.48
CA VAL A 84 -19.43 -10.57 6.76
C VAL A 84 -18.11 -11.05 6.16
N ALA A 85 -17.73 -10.60 4.96
CA ALA A 85 -16.42 -10.90 4.37
C ALA A 85 -15.25 -10.37 5.23
N TRP A 86 -15.37 -9.16 5.79
CA TRP A 86 -14.38 -8.57 6.71
C TRP A 86 -14.29 -9.32 8.04
N VAL A 87 -15.42 -9.74 8.61
CA VAL A 87 -15.45 -10.58 9.82
C VAL A 87 -14.80 -11.93 9.54
N ARG A 88 -15.15 -12.57 8.43
CA ARG A 88 -14.60 -13.89 8.03
C ARG A 88 -13.11 -13.82 7.73
N GLY A 89 -12.66 -12.76 7.05
CA GLY A 89 -11.28 -12.61 6.61
C GLY A 89 -10.34 -12.23 7.75
N LEU A 90 -10.72 -11.26 8.60
CA LEU A 90 -9.83 -10.67 9.60
C LEU A 90 -10.44 -10.53 11.01
N GLY A 91 -11.70 -10.87 11.21
CA GLY A 91 -12.42 -10.61 12.48
C GLY A 91 -12.79 -9.14 12.66
N VAL A 92 -12.75 -8.37 11.57
CA VAL A 92 -13.06 -6.93 11.54
C VAL A 92 -14.56 -6.76 11.37
N ASP A 93 -15.19 -6.12 12.33
CA ASP A 93 -16.59 -5.68 12.25
C ASP A 93 -16.64 -4.14 12.26
N GLU A 94 -17.80 -3.56 12.58
CA GLU A 94 -17.99 -2.12 12.58
C GLU A 94 -17.11 -1.39 13.61
N ARG A 95 -16.50 -2.09 14.57
CA ARG A 95 -15.58 -1.50 15.54
C ARG A 95 -14.18 -1.37 14.97
N ILE A 96 -13.42 -0.39 15.45
CA ILE A 96 -11.99 -0.28 15.15
C ILE A 96 -11.28 -1.52 15.71
N THR A 97 -10.74 -2.33 14.81
CA THR A 97 -10.14 -3.62 15.10
C THR A 97 -8.67 -3.60 14.67
N VAL A 98 -7.76 -4.06 15.55
CA VAL A 98 -6.33 -4.15 15.26
C VAL A 98 -6.07 -5.24 14.21
N VAL A 99 -5.41 -4.89 13.11
CA VAL A 99 -5.09 -5.81 11.99
C VAL A 99 -3.60 -6.04 11.77
N GLY A 100 -2.75 -5.20 12.35
CA GLY A 100 -1.29 -5.35 12.37
C GLY A 100 -0.74 -4.77 13.67
N ALA A 101 0.36 -5.33 14.18
CA ALA A 101 0.99 -4.89 15.42
C ALA A 101 2.51 -5.02 15.32
N ALA A 102 3.23 -4.04 15.85
CA ALA A 102 4.68 -4.11 16.02
C ALA A 102 5.01 -5.13 17.13
N PRO A 103 6.21 -5.74 17.13
CA PRO A 103 6.57 -6.79 18.10
C PRO A 103 6.44 -6.35 19.57
N ASP A 104 6.73 -5.07 19.84
CA ASP A 104 6.68 -4.43 21.15
C ASP A 104 5.31 -3.86 21.53
N SER A 105 4.30 -4.01 20.66
CA SER A 105 2.95 -3.54 20.92
C SER A 105 2.22 -4.41 21.96
N GLU A 106 1.65 -3.76 22.98
CA GLU A 106 0.76 -4.41 23.92
C GLU A 106 -0.59 -4.81 23.30
N LEU A 107 -0.98 -4.15 22.22
CA LEU A 107 -2.17 -4.48 21.43
C LEU A 107 -1.93 -5.74 20.61
N LYS A 108 -2.93 -6.61 20.56
CA LYS A 108 -2.92 -7.86 19.82
C LYS A 108 -3.86 -7.80 18.63
N LEU A 109 -3.57 -8.64 17.63
CA LEU A 109 -4.44 -8.79 16.48
C LEU A 109 -5.87 -9.09 16.95
N ARG A 110 -6.84 -8.43 16.32
CA ARG A 110 -8.27 -8.49 16.63
C ARG A 110 -8.72 -7.82 17.92
N ASP A 111 -7.82 -7.15 18.67
CA ASP A 111 -8.25 -6.27 19.75
C ASP A 111 -9.17 -5.18 19.19
N LYS A 112 -10.27 -4.91 19.89
CA LYS A 112 -11.29 -3.95 19.47
C LYS A 112 -11.25 -2.73 20.36
N ILE A 113 -11.04 -1.58 19.75
CA ILE A 113 -10.87 -0.29 20.44
C ILE A 113 -12.25 0.31 20.72
N GLN A 114 -12.52 0.57 21.99
CA GLN A 114 -13.73 1.21 22.48
C GLN A 114 -13.56 2.72 22.62
N ASP A 115 -12.42 3.16 23.15
CA ASP A 115 -12.16 4.56 23.49
C ASP A 115 -10.71 4.93 23.23
N ILE A 116 -10.48 6.17 22.78
CA ILE A 116 -9.18 6.75 22.46
C ILE A 116 -9.01 8.03 23.28
N ALA A 117 -8.22 7.98 24.35
CA ALA A 117 -7.93 9.11 25.22
C ALA A 117 -9.19 9.81 25.77
N GLY A 118 -10.19 9.03 26.20
CA GLY A 118 -11.48 9.51 26.69
C GLY A 118 -12.46 9.90 25.57
N TYR A 119 -12.07 9.74 24.30
CA TYR A 119 -12.94 9.95 23.15
C TYR A 119 -13.56 8.63 22.68
N SER A 120 -14.90 8.58 22.69
CA SER A 120 -15.70 7.45 22.21
C SER A 120 -16.90 7.95 21.39
N ARG A 121 -17.13 7.31 20.24
CA ARG A 121 -18.28 7.51 19.35
C ARG A 121 -18.69 6.17 18.73
N GLU A 122 -19.98 6.03 18.41
CA GLU A 122 -20.46 4.89 17.62
C GLU A 122 -19.95 4.92 16.17
N ASN A 123 -19.67 6.12 15.65
CA ASN A 123 -19.09 6.29 14.33
C ASN A 123 -17.58 6.02 14.36
N SER A 124 -17.17 4.92 13.74
CA SER A 124 -15.76 4.50 13.68
C SER A 124 -14.89 5.42 12.82
N GLU A 125 -15.41 6.11 11.81
CA GLU A 125 -14.63 7.10 11.02
C GLU A 125 -14.14 8.26 11.90
N LYS A 126 -15.01 8.78 12.77
CA LYS A 126 -14.65 9.84 13.72
C LYS A 126 -13.63 9.37 14.76
N MET A 127 -13.76 8.12 15.20
CA MET A 127 -12.79 7.49 16.10
C MET A 127 -11.42 7.34 15.43
N LEU A 128 -11.38 7.02 14.14
CA LEU A 128 -10.14 6.90 13.38
C LEU A 128 -9.45 8.25 13.14
N LEU A 129 -10.21 9.32 12.93
CA LEU A 129 -9.69 10.69 12.91
C LEU A 129 -9.04 11.05 14.26
N ALA A 130 -9.72 10.76 15.37
CA ALA A 130 -9.13 10.97 16.70
C ALA A 130 -7.82 10.17 16.87
N LEU A 131 -7.77 8.93 16.37
CA LEU A 131 -6.55 8.13 16.40
C LEU A 131 -5.41 8.76 15.59
N ALA A 132 -5.70 9.33 14.41
CA ALA A 132 -4.74 10.06 13.59
C ALA A 132 -4.20 11.31 14.27
N GLU A 133 -5.07 12.10 14.90
CA GLU A 133 -4.66 13.27 15.68
C GLU A 133 -3.74 12.87 16.84
N ARG A 134 -4.03 11.77 17.55
CA ARG A 134 -3.18 11.28 18.64
C ARG A 134 -1.82 10.78 18.15
N ARG A 135 -1.79 10.09 17.00
CA ARG A 135 -0.54 9.72 16.35
C ARG A 135 0.29 10.97 16.03
N ASP A 136 -0.29 11.93 15.32
CA ASP A 136 0.43 13.12 14.84
C ASP A 136 0.90 14.04 15.97
N ALA A 137 0.19 14.04 17.11
CA ALA A 137 0.63 14.71 18.33
C ALA A 137 1.89 14.07 18.96
N GLY A 138 2.18 12.80 18.65
CA GLY A 138 3.36 12.07 19.12
C GLY A 138 3.43 11.79 20.63
N SER A 139 2.49 12.32 21.40
CA SER A 139 2.44 12.14 22.86
C SER A 139 1.73 10.83 23.19
N PRO A 140 2.20 10.07 24.21
CA PRO A 140 1.53 8.82 24.53
C PRO A 140 0.10 9.08 25.04
N PHE A 141 -0.82 8.17 24.73
CA PHE A 141 -2.26 8.28 25.01
C PHE A 141 -2.85 6.93 25.41
N ASP A 142 -4.00 6.95 26.07
CA ASP A 142 -4.63 5.73 26.57
C ASP A 142 -5.67 5.22 25.58
N ILE A 143 -5.74 3.91 25.41
CA ILE A 143 -6.76 3.23 24.61
C ILE A 143 -7.50 2.25 25.51
N LYS A 144 -8.83 2.32 25.53
CA LYS A 144 -9.67 1.31 26.17
C LYS A 144 -10.17 0.32 25.14
N LEU A 145 -10.03 -0.96 25.45
CA LEU A 145 -10.55 -2.05 24.63
C LEU A 145 -11.96 -2.45 25.08
N PHE A 146 -12.72 -3.04 24.16
CA PHE A 146 -14.03 -3.65 24.48
C PHE A 146 -13.93 -4.82 25.47
N SER A 147 -12.73 -5.39 25.67
CA SER A 147 -12.44 -6.36 26.74
C SER A 147 -12.41 -5.73 28.14
N GLY A 148 -12.45 -4.39 28.24
CA GLY A 148 -12.32 -3.64 29.48
C GLY A 148 -10.88 -3.27 29.86
N LYS A 149 -9.87 -3.80 29.14
CA LYS A 149 -8.45 -3.45 29.35
C LYS A 149 -8.17 -2.04 28.85
N THR A 150 -7.45 -1.25 29.64
CA THR A 150 -6.87 0.04 29.21
C THR A 150 -5.37 -0.14 28.97
N LEU A 151 -4.89 0.38 27.85
CA LEU A 151 -3.51 0.27 27.39
C LEU A 151 -2.92 1.65 27.13
N ARG A 152 -1.64 1.83 27.46
CA ARG A 152 -0.89 3.04 27.17
C ARG A 152 -0.18 2.88 25.83
N VAL A 153 -0.56 3.67 24.83
CA VAL A 153 0.07 3.67 23.50
C VAL A 153 1.06 4.80 23.39
N THR A 154 2.26 4.49 22.89
CA THR A 154 3.30 5.49 22.59
C THR A 154 3.56 5.49 21.09
N PRO A 155 3.20 6.57 20.36
CA PRO A 155 3.69 6.77 19.00
C PRO A 155 5.21 6.84 18.94
N PHE A 156 5.80 6.44 17.82
CA PHE A 156 7.24 6.50 17.60
C PHE A 156 7.59 7.22 16.30
N LYS A 157 8.81 7.77 16.22
CA LYS A 157 9.25 8.52 15.03
C LYS A 157 9.84 7.59 13.99
N VAL A 158 9.50 7.82 12.73
CA VAL A 158 10.09 7.21 11.53
C VAL A 158 10.45 8.30 10.54
N CYS A 159 11.27 7.97 9.54
CA CYS A 159 11.39 8.83 8.36
C CYS A 159 10.03 9.00 7.69
N ARG A 160 9.79 10.19 7.14
CA ARG A 160 8.57 10.54 6.42
C ARG A 160 8.35 9.59 5.24
N GLY A 161 7.08 9.34 4.95
CA GLY A 161 6.66 8.43 3.89
C GLY A 161 5.96 7.22 4.49
N TYR A 162 4.69 7.39 4.84
CA TYR A 162 3.88 6.26 5.30
C TYR A 162 3.78 5.20 4.19
N ALA A 163 4.14 3.96 4.49
CA ALA A 163 3.88 2.81 3.62
C ALA A 163 2.49 2.26 3.94
N ARG A 164 1.57 2.27 2.98
CA ARG A 164 0.20 1.73 3.13
C ARG A 164 -0.14 0.80 1.98
N LEU A 165 -1.07 -0.10 2.24
CA LEU A 165 -1.61 -1.03 1.25
C LEU A 165 -2.95 -0.57 0.71
N ALA A 166 -3.19 -0.86 -0.56
CA ALA A 166 -4.48 -0.66 -1.21
C ALA A 166 -5.60 -1.35 -0.43
N PRO A 167 -6.76 -0.70 -0.26
CA PRO A 167 -7.85 -1.35 0.45
C PRO A 167 -8.38 -2.55 -0.37
N PRO A 168 -8.91 -3.59 0.29
CA PRO A 168 -9.34 -4.83 -0.39
C PRO A 168 -10.33 -4.68 -1.54
N ASN A 169 -11.16 -3.64 -1.50
CA ASN A 169 -12.14 -3.36 -2.54
C ASN A 169 -11.52 -2.70 -3.79
N THR A 170 -10.31 -2.14 -3.68
CA THR A 170 -9.58 -1.51 -4.79
C THR A 170 -8.13 -2.01 -4.81
N PRO A 171 -7.93 -3.33 -4.96
CA PRO A 171 -6.64 -3.99 -4.72
C PRO A 171 -5.50 -3.49 -5.63
N LYS A 172 -5.84 -2.90 -6.79
CA LYS A 172 -4.88 -2.38 -7.77
C LYS A 172 -4.57 -0.90 -7.59
N ALA A 173 -5.19 -0.24 -6.62
CA ALA A 173 -4.95 1.17 -6.37
C ALA A 173 -3.50 1.39 -5.94
N GLN A 174 -2.86 2.35 -6.56
CA GLN A 174 -1.52 2.76 -6.22
C GLN A 174 -1.36 4.25 -6.47
N ASP A 175 -0.61 4.90 -5.59
CA ASP A 175 -0.23 6.30 -5.74
C ASP A 175 0.95 6.62 -4.84
N TYR A 176 1.76 7.58 -5.25
CA TYR A 176 3.08 7.81 -4.68
C TYR A 176 3.25 9.30 -4.38
N HIS A 177 3.34 9.63 -3.09
CA HIS A 177 3.38 11.00 -2.62
C HIS A 177 4.44 11.15 -1.51
N TRP A 178 4.98 12.36 -1.34
CA TRP A 178 6.04 12.61 -0.35
C TRP A 178 5.61 12.42 1.11
N LEU A 179 4.34 12.16 1.39
CA LEU A 179 3.86 11.94 2.76
C LEU A 179 3.48 10.49 3.00
N LEU A 180 3.21 9.75 1.93
CA LEU A 180 2.53 8.47 1.94
C LEU A 180 2.69 7.85 0.55
N SER A 181 3.00 6.57 0.49
CA SER A 181 2.79 5.77 -0.72
C SER A 181 1.75 4.70 -0.47
N LEU A 182 0.84 4.59 -1.43
CA LEU A 182 -0.13 3.52 -1.51
C LEU A 182 0.39 2.44 -2.46
N HIS A 183 0.72 1.28 -1.90
CA HIS A 183 1.14 0.11 -2.64
C HIS A 183 -0.06 -0.77 -2.99
N PRO A 184 -0.16 -1.31 -4.21
CA PRO A 184 -1.24 -2.23 -4.56
C PRO A 184 -1.10 -3.54 -3.76
N LEU A 185 -2.22 -4.25 -3.57
CA LEU A 185 -2.25 -5.51 -2.82
C LEU A 185 -1.41 -6.62 -3.43
N GLU A 186 -1.04 -6.50 -4.71
CA GLU A 186 -0.05 -7.37 -5.35
C GLU A 186 1.25 -7.48 -4.54
N VAL A 187 1.70 -6.37 -3.92
CA VAL A 187 2.91 -6.38 -3.07
C VAL A 187 2.72 -7.28 -1.84
N ALA A 188 1.55 -7.25 -1.22
CA ALA A 188 1.24 -8.11 -0.07
C ALA A 188 0.99 -9.58 -0.48
N GLN A 189 0.38 -9.79 -1.65
CA GLN A 189 0.12 -11.14 -2.21
C GLN A 189 1.40 -11.93 -2.47
N ALA A 190 2.53 -11.24 -2.66
CA ALA A 190 3.83 -11.87 -2.81
C ALA A 190 4.29 -12.66 -1.58
N ASN A 191 3.62 -12.58 -0.42
CA ASN A 191 4.07 -13.18 0.85
C ASN A 191 5.48 -12.68 1.21
N LEU A 192 5.54 -11.39 1.57
CA LEU A 192 6.78 -10.70 1.92
C LEU A 192 7.47 -11.40 3.11
N THR A 193 8.78 -11.55 2.99
CA THR A 193 9.65 -11.78 4.16
C THR A 193 9.81 -10.49 4.96
N GLU A 194 10.38 -10.58 6.17
CA GLU A 194 10.64 -9.41 7.01
C GLU A 194 11.53 -8.37 6.32
N ASP A 195 12.56 -8.80 5.61
CA ASP A 195 13.49 -7.90 4.90
C ASP A 195 12.87 -7.31 3.62
N GLU A 196 11.98 -8.04 2.93
CA GLU A 196 11.24 -7.50 1.77
C GLU A 196 10.17 -6.50 2.19
N ALA A 197 9.52 -6.72 3.34
CA ALA A 197 8.62 -5.72 3.93
C ALA A 197 9.40 -4.48 4.38
N LEU A 198 10.59 -4.67 4.98
CA LEU A 198 11.48 -3.56 5.33
C LEU A 198 11.99 -2.82 4.09
N TRP A 199 12.28 -3.53 3.00
CA TRP A 199 12.58 -2.91 1.69
C TRP A 199 11.43 -2.00 1.25
N ALA A 200 10.19 -2.49 1.22
CA ALA A 200 9.04 -1.68 0.79
C ALA A 200 8.83 -0.42 1.66
N VAL A 201 9.06 -0.53 2.97
CA VAL A 201 9.01 0.61 3.91
C VAL A 201 10.13 1.61 3.64
N LEU A 202 11.38 1.17 3.59
CA LEU A 202 12.53 2.05 3.36
C LEU A 202 12.51 2.66 1.97
N TRP A 203 12.02 1.94 0.96
CA TRP A 203 11.80 2.46 -0.38
C TRP A 203 10.78 3.59 -0.37
N THR A 204 9.68 3.42 0.37
CA THR A 204 8.66 4.47 0.53
C THR A 204 9.23 5.73 1.19
N GLN A 205 10.06 5.54 2.22
CA GLN A 205 10.75 6.65 2.88
C GLN A 205 11.76 7.32 1.94
N GLY A 206 12.53 6.53 1.19
CA GLY A 206 13.47 7.03 0.20
C GLY A 206 12.80 7.83 -0.90
N LEU A 207 11.67 7.36 -1.42
CA LEU A 207 10.86 8.10 -2.38
C LEU A 207 10.43 9.46 -1.83
N SER A 208 9.99 9.49 -0.56
CA SER A 208 9.60 10.72 0.12
C SER A 208 10.76 11.71 0.23
N GLU A 209 11.94 11.26 0.66
CA GLU A 209 13.06 12.15 0.91
C GLU A 209 13.78 12.58 -0.37
N GLU A 210 13.98 11.66 -1.33
CA GLU A 210 14.67 11.95 -2.59
C GLU A 210 13.79 12.71 -3.59
N GLY A 211 12.47 12.46 -3.57
CA GLY A 211 11.51 13.08 -4.48
C GLY A 211 10.72 14.22 -3.85
N GLY A 212 10.73 14.37 -2.54
CA GLY A 212 9.80 15.22 -1.79
C GLY A 212 9.81 16.68 -2.21
N ALA A 213 10.99 17.25 -2.45
CA ALA A 213 11.10 18.63 -2.91
C ALA A 213 10.46 18.83 -4.30
N ARG A 214 10.67 17.89 -5.23
CA ARG A 214 10.10 17.95 -6.58
C ARG A 214 8.59 17.78 -6.55
N MET A 215 8.12 16.79 -5.79
CA MET A 215 6.69 16.53 -5.61
C MET A 215 5.96 17.72 -4.98
N LYS A 216 6.50 18.31 -3.90
CA LYS A 216 5.95 19.53 -3.27
C LYS A 216 5.93 20.71 -4.25
N ALA A 217 7.00 20.93 -5.00
CA ALA A 217 7.08 22.02 -5.97
C ALA A 217 6.00 21.88 -7.06
N TYR A 218 5.77 20.66 -7.56
CA TYR A 218 4.69 20.39 -8.51
C TYR A 218 3.30 20.60 -7.89
N ALA A 219 3.05 20.10 -6.68
CA ALA A 219 1.78 20.26 -5.98
C ALA A 219 1.45 21.75 -5.71
N TYR A 220 2.43 22.54 -5.24
CA TYR A 220 2.23 23.98 -5.03
C TYR A 220 2.12 24.76 -6.34
N GLY A 221 2.88 24.39 -7.37
CA GLY A 221 2.83 25.00 -8.70
C GLY A 221 1.47 24.81 -9.39
N THR A 222 0.78 23.70 -9.10
CA THR A 222 -0.56 23.41 -9.64
C THR A 222 -1.72 24.01 -8.82
N ARG A 223 -1.42 24.91 -7.86
CA ARG A 223 -2.37 25.64 -7.00
C ARG A 223 -3.33 24.75 -6.20
N ILE A 224 -2.85 23.62 -5.71
CA ILE A 224 -3.62 22.76 -4.81
C ILE A 224 -3.54 23.34 -3.39
N ALA A 225 -4.61 24.04 -2.98
CA ALA A 225 -4.81 24.46 -1.59
C ALA A 225 -5.77 23.45 -0.93
N GLY A 226 -5.24 22.55 -0.12
CA GLY A 226 -6.03 21.56 0.61
C GLY A 226 -5.35 21.15 1.91
N SER A 227 -6.13 21.04 2.98
CA SER A 227 -5.65 20.81 4.35
C SER A 227 -6.26 19.54 4.95
N LEU A 228 -6.15 18.39 4.28
CA LEU A 228 -6.88 17.18 4.70
C LEU A 228 -6.03 15.90 4.60
N TYR A 229 -5.26 15.65 5.66
CA TYR A 229 -4.18 14.64 5.71
C TYR A 229 -4.52 13.35 6.49
N GLN A 230 -5.60 13.33 7.26
CA GLN A 230 -5.64 12.50 8.47
C GLN A 230 -6.23 11.09 8.29
N VAL A 231 -7.20 10.90 7.39
CA VAL A 231 -7.97 9.64 7.33
C VAL A 231 -7.15 8.48 6.77
N PHE A 232 -6.52 8.64 5.60
CA PHE A 232 -5.85 7.51 4.96
C PHE A 232 -4.54 7.07 5.65
N THR A 233 -3.93 7.98 6.40
CA THR A 233 -2.64 7.70 7.04
C THR A 233 -2.80 6.81 8.27
N VAL A 234 -3.97 6.76 8.92
CA VAL A 234 -4.23 5.80 10.02
C VAL A 234 -5.09 4.63 9.59
N VAL A 235 -5.98 4.84 8.60
CA VAL A 235 -7.03 3.88 8.32
C VAL A 235 -6.82 3.12 7.05
N SER A 236 -6.96 1.82 7.20
CA SER A 236 -6.96 0.85 6.13
C SER A 236 -8.39 0.25 6.09
N GLY A 237 -9.12 0.39 4.96
CA GLY A 237 -10.47 -0.20 4.79
C GLY A 237 -11.70 0.72 4.94
N LEU A 238 -11.59 2.05 4.80
CA LEU A 238 -12.78 2.92 4.72
C LEU A 238 -13.39 2.94 3.31
N LYS A 239 -14.73 2.99 3.25
CA LYS A 239 -15.48 3.05 1.99
C LYS A 239 -15.18 4.32 1.19
N GLY A 240 -15.02 5.47 1.84
CA GLY A 240 -14.64 6.72 1.17
C GLY A 240 -13.28 6.64 0.47
N ALA A 241 -12.29 6.04 1.14
CA ALA A 241 -10.95 5.81 0.56
C ALA A 241 -10.99 4.82 -0.62
N ALA A 242 -11.81 3.77 -0.53
CA ALA A 242 -11.98 2.81 -1.61
C ALA A 242 -12.73 3.40 -2.82
N LEU A 243 -13.76 4.23 -2.62
CA LEU A 243 -14.46 4.88 -3.73
C LEU A 243 -13.54 5.84 -4.50
N ALA A 244 -12.74 6.64 -3.78
CA ALA A 244 -11.72 7.49 -4.38
C ALA A 244 -10.67 6.66 -5.16
N ALA A 245 -10.21 5.56 -4.56
CA ALA A 245 -9.23 4.66 -5.17
C ALA A 245 -9.75 4.00 -6.46
N ASN A 246 -11.02 3.59 -6.49
CA ASN A 246 -11.62 3.01 -7.70
C ASN A 246 -11.68 4.01 -8.86
N ALA A 247 -12.05 5.25 -8.57
CA ALA A 247 -12.10 6.30 -9.58
C ALA A 247 -10.70 6.66 -10.10
N ALA A 248 -9.69 6.68 -9.23
CA ALA A 248 -8.30 6.87 -9.64
C ALA A 248 -7.77 5.70 -10.48
N VAL A 249 -8.06 4.44 -10.11
CA VAL A 249 -7.69 3.26 -10.91
C VAL A 249 -8.33 3.31 -12.30
N SER A 250 -9.60 3.69 -12.40
CA SER A 250 -10.29 3.84 -13.70
C SER A 250 -9.67 4.94 -14.56
N ALA A 251 -9.28 6.07 -13.95
CA ALA A 251 -8.58 7.15 -14.63
C ALA A 251 -7.18 6.70 -15.12
N ALA A 252 -6.41 6.00 -14.27
CA ALA A 252 -5.11 5.45 -14.61
C ALA A 252 -5.20 4.40 -15.73
N GLN A 253 -6.20 3.51 -15.69
CA GLN A 253 -6.46 2.55 -16.78
C GLN A 253 -6.81 3.24 -18.09
N SER A 254 -7.57 4.33 -18.04
CA SER A 254 -7.91 5.13 -19.23
C SER A 254 -6.67 5.81 -19.81
N ALA A 255 -5.80 6.37 -18.96
CA ALA A 255 -4.53 6.96 -19.37
C ALA A 255 -3.57 5.90 -19.93
N ALA A 256 -3.46 4.75 -19.28
CA ALA A 256 -2.66 3.61 -19.76
C ALA A 256 -3.17 3.09 -21.11
N ALA A 257 -4.50 3.02 -21.32
CA ALA A 257 -5.08 2.64 -22.60
C ALA A 257 -4.82 3.66 -23.72
N ALA A 258 -4.70 4.94 -23.39
CA ALA A 258 -4.33 6.01 -24.32
C ALA A 258 -2.82 6.05 -24.63
N ALA A 259 -1.98 5.68 -23.66
CA ALA A 259 -0.53 5.58 -23.81
C ALA A 259 -0.08 4.23 -24.43
N ALA A 260 -0.93 3.21 -24.40
CA ALA A 260 -0.68 1.90 -25.02
C ALA A 260 -0.65 2.05 -26.55
N THR A 261 0.56 2.05 -27.11
CA THR A 261 0.80 2.00 -28.55
C THR A 261 0.29 0.68 -29.14
N GLU A 262 -0.15 0.70 -30.41
CA GLU A 262 -0.69 -0.45 -31.17
C GLU A 262 0.23 -1.70 -31.12
N ALA A 263 1.54 -1.51 -30.95
CA ALA A 263 2.55 -2.57 -30.82
C ALA A 263 2.46 -3.33 -29.48
N LEU A 264 2.22 -2.62 -28.36
CA LEU A 264 2.07 -3.23 -27.04
C LEU A 264 0.80 -4.08 -26.97
N LYS A 265 -0.27 -3.66 -27.66
CA LYS A 265 -1.50 -4.46 -27.80
C LYS A 265 -1.23 -5.80 -28.49
N LYS A 266 -0.47 -5.81 -29.59
CA LYS A 266 -0.15 -7.06 -30.32
C LYS A 266 0.74 -7.99 -29.49
N GLN A 267 1.77 -7.46 -28.83
CA GLN A 267 2.64 -8.24 -27.95
C GLN A 267 1.93 -8.76 -26.69
N LEU A 268 1.07 -7.97 -26.05
CA LEU A 268 0.28 -8.41 -24.90
C LEU A 268 -0.72 -9.50 -25.27
N ILE A 269 -1.32 -9.44 -26.46
CA ILE A 269 -2.23 -10.49 -26.95
C ILE A 269 -1.47 -11.80 -27.22
N GLU A 270 -0.28 -11.71 -27.83
CA GLU A 270 0.57 -12.89 -28.07
C GLU A 270 1.14 -13.47 -26.76
N GLN A 271 1.59 -12.62 -25.83
CA GLN A 271 2.12 -13.05 -24.52
C GLN A 271 1.04 -13.61 -23.59
N ALA A 272 -0.16 -13.02 -23.57
CA ALA A 272 -1.28 -13.55 -22.78
C ALA A 272 -1.67 -14.96 -23.24
N SER A 273 -1.60 -15.23 -24.56
CA SER A 273 -1.85 -16.55 -25.12
C SER A 273 -0.77 -17.58 -24.74
N ALA A 274 0.49 -17.17 -24.67
CA ALA A 274 1.62 -18.03 -24.28
C ALA A 274 1.64 -18.35 -22.76
N VAL A 275 1.30 -17.38 -21.92
CA VAL A 275 1.19 -17.55 -20.45
C VAL A 275 -0.05 -18.38 -20.08
N ALA A 276 -1.16 -18.22 -20.79
CA ALA A 276 -2.32 -19.09 -20.62
C ALA A 276 -2.03 -20.53 -21.08
N ALA A 277 -1.30 -20.71 -22.18
CA ALA A 277 -0.90 -22.02 -22.68
C ALA A 277 0.13 -22.72 -21.78
N SER A 278 1.00 -21.99 -21.08
CA SER A 278 1.95 -22.57 -20.12
C SER A 278 1.29 -22.95 -18.80
N LYS A 279 0.34 -22.14 -18.28
CA LYS A 279 -0.46 -22.48 -17.10
C LYS A 279 -1.33 -23.72 -17.31
N LEU A 280 -1.84 -23.93 -18.53
CA LEU A 280 -2.60 -25.15 -18.89
C LEU A 280 -1.74 -26.42 -19.01
N ARG A 281 -0.41 -26.29 -19.15
CA ARG A 281 0.51 -27.44 -19.21
C ARG A 281 1.22 -27.75 -17.88
N GLY A 282 0.94 -26.97 -16.83
CA GLY A 282 1.75 -26.93 -15.61
C GLY A 282 1.07 -27.42 -14.33
N GLU A 283 0.06 -28.30 -14.38
CA GLU A 283 -0.29 -29.10 -13.20
C GLU A 283 0.74 -30.23 -13.05
N LEU A 284 1.89 -29.93 -12.40
CA LEU A 284 2.85 -30.85 -11.73
C LEU A 284 4.28 -30.27 -11.77
N ALA A 285 4.63 -29.35 -10.87
CA ALA A 285 5.98 -29.22 -10.29
C ALA A 285 6.03 -28.17 -9.17
N SER A 286 6.16 -28.61 -7.93
CA SER A 286 6.53 -27.78 -6.76
C SER A 286 8.03 -27.47 -6.77
N SER A 287 8.51 -26.82 -7.82
CA SER A 287 9.91 -26.40 -7.96
C SER A 287 9.94 -25.07 -8.68
N ALA A 288 10.64 -24.09 -8.10
CA ALA A 288 10.80 -22.73 -8.61
C ALA A 288 10.96 -22.73 -10.13
N GLN A 289 9.91 -22.30 -10.82
CA GLN A 289 9.87 -22.29 -12.28
C GLN A 289 10.79 -21.15 -12.73
N ARG A 290 12.02 -21.50 -13.15
CA ARG A 290 12.95 -20.50 -13.67
C ARG A 290 12.26 -19.68 -14.75
N LEU A 291 12.10 -18.39 -14.50
CA LEU A 291 11.55 -17.46 -15.48
C LEU A 291 12.39 -17.53 -16.75
N THR A 292 11.71 -17.59 -17.89
CA THR A 292 12.40 -17.43 -19.17
C THR A 292 12.84 -15.96 -19.31
N GLN A 293 13.94 -15.72 -20.02
CA GLN A 293 14.46 -14.38 -20.28
C GLN A 293 13.39 -13.46 -20.90
N ASN A 294 12.59 -14.00 -21.85
CA ASN A 294 11.47 -13.28 -22.46
C ASN A 294 10.38 -12.86 -21.47
N GLN A 295 10.09 -13.69 -20.45
CA GLN A 295 9.12 -13.34 -19.40
C GLN A 295 9.66 -12.24 -18.49
N ALA A 296 10.95 -12.28 -18.15
CA ALA A 296 11.60 -11.22 -17.37
C ALA A 296 11.55 -9.88 -18.13
N ILE A 297 11.91 -9.87 -19.42
CA ILE A 297 11.86 -8.67 -20.27
C ILE A 297 10.44 -8.12 -20.39
N GLY A 298 9.44 -8.98 -20.67
CA GLY A 298 8.04 -8.55 -20.77
C GLY A 298 7.54 -7.94 -19.47
N ALA A 299 7.93 -8.48 -18.32
CA ALA A 299 7.57 -7.92 -17.03
C ALA A 299 8.28 -6.59 -16.72
N MET A 300 9.54 -6.43 -17.10
CA MET A 300 10.26 -5.16 -16.97
C MET A 300 9.65 -4.07 -17.87
N GLN A 301 9.18 -4.43 -19.08
CA GLN A 301 8.41 -3.52 -19.93
C GLN A 301 7.07 -3.14 -19.28
N GLN A 302 6.37 -4.09 -18.67
CA GLN A 302 5.15 -3.81 -17.92
C GLN A 302 5.40 -2.93 -16.70
N ALA A 303 6.52 -3.11 -15.99
CA ALA A 303 6.91 -2.24 -14.88
C ALA A 303 7.18 -0.80 -15.36
N ALA A 304 7.87 -0.63 -16.49
CA ALA A 304 8.08 0.67 -17.11
C ALA A 304 6.76 1.34 -17.53
N ALA A 305 5.84 0.57 -18.14
CA ALA A 305 4.51 1.04 -18.51
C ALA A 305 3.67 1.42 -17.27
N ASN A 306 3.72 0.62 -16.20
CA ASN A 306 3.06 0.92 -14.93
C ASN A 306 3.60 2.23 -14.34
N ARG A 307 4.94 2.38 -14.26
CA ARG A 307 5.62 3.60 -13.83
C ARG A 307 5.18 4.82 -14.66
N GLY A 308 5.08 4.66 -15.99
CA GLY A 308 4.64 5.72 -16.91
C GLY A 308 3.15 6.05 -16.86
N SER A 309 2.32 5.15 -16.32
CA SER A 309 0.87 5.35 -16.19
C SER A 309 0.45 6.18 -14.97
N LEU A 310 1.39 6.45 -14.05
CA LEU A 310 1.16 7.29 -12.88
C LEU A 310 0.81 8.71 -13.31
N THR A 311 -0.03 9.39 -12.52
CA THR A 311 -0.51 10.74 -12.82
C THR A 311 -0.24 11.69 -11.67
N GLY A 312 -0.30 13.00 -11.94
CA GLY A 312 -0.10 14.06 -10.96
C GLY A 312 1.20 13.95 -10.17
N VAL A 313 1.11 13.99 -8.83
CA VAL A 313 2.30 13.87 -7.97
C VAL A 313 2.98 12.51 -8.09
N GLY A 314 2.23 11.43 -8.28
CA GLY A 314 2.77 10.09 -8.50
C GLY A 314 3.64 9.99 -9.75
N TRP A 315 3.33 10.75 -10.80
CA TRP A 315 4.18 10.85 -11.98
C TRP A 315 5.52 11.55 -11.69
N VAL A 316 5.51 12.59 -10.83
CA VAL A 316 6.76 13.23 -10.39
C VAL A 316 7.57 12.28 -9.52
N ALA A 317 6.91 11.54 -8.63
CA ALA A 317 7.52 10.53 -7.79
C ALA A 317 8.24 9.45 -8.62
N ALA A 318 7.64 9.03 -9.74
CA ALA A 318 8.21 8.05 -10.67
C ALA A 318 9.63 8.40 -11.16
N THR A 319 9.98 9.70 -11.20
CA THR A 319 11.30 10.19 -11.66
C THR A 319 12.45 9.97 -10.68
N VAL A 320 12.16 9.44 -9.48
CA VAL A 320 13.16 9.18 -8.44
C VAL A 320 13.08 7.76 -7.87
N PHE A 321 12.41 6.84 -8.59
CA PHE A 321 12.28 5.45 -8.13
C PHE A 321 13.63 4.74 -7.97
N ASP A 322 14.58 5.01 -8.87
CA ASP A 322 15.97 4.54 -8.81
C ASP A 322 16.69 5.03 -7.54
N LYS A 323 16.46 6.29 -7.15
CA LYS A 323 17.01 6.85 -5.92
C LYS A 323 16.37 6.25 -4.67
N ALA A 324 15.07 5.97 -4.72
CA ALA A 324 14.36 5.26 -3.66
C ALA A 324 14.91 3.82 -3.48
N ASP A 325 15.25 3.14 -4.58
CA ASP A 325 15.91 1.82 -4.54
C ASP A 325 17.29 1.90 -3.86
N ALA A 326 18.12 2.86 -4.29
CA ALA A 326 19.44 3.08 -3.68
C ALA A 326 19.33 3.45 -2.19
N TRP A 327 18.34 4.28 -1.83
CA TRP A 327 18.05 4.66 -0.45
C TRP A 327 17.72 3.44 0.40
N ALA A 328 16.80 2.59 -0.07
CA ALA A 328 16.39 1.38 0.64
C ALA A 328 17.56 0.40 0.81
N TYR A 329 18.33 0.17 -0.25
CA TYR A 329 19.51 -0.69 -0.23
C TYR A 329 20.49 -0.31 0.89
N ILE A 330 20.91 0.97 0.90
CA ILE A 330 21.91 1.48 1.86
C ILE A 330 21.42 1.35 3.31
N ARG A 331 20.11 1.55 3.54
CA ARG A 331 19.53 1.56 4.89
C ARG A 331 19.21 0.17 5.42
N LEU A 332 18.96 -0.79 4.55
CA LEU A 332 18.93 -2.20 4.93
C LEU A 332 20.28 -2.64 5.50
N GLU A 333 21.39 -2.26 4.86
CA GLU A 333 22.74 -2.56 5.39
C GLU A 333 22.93 -1.96 6.80
N LYS A 334 22.53 -0.70 7.00
CA LYS A 334 22.60 -0.02 8.31
C LYS A 334 21.73 -0.71 9.39
N LEU A 335 20.67 -1.40 8.99
CA LEU A 335 19.77 -2.15 9.88
C LEU A 335 20.17 -3.63 10.05
N ASN A 336 21.35 -4.03 9.53
CA ASN A 336 21.78 -5.43 9.46
C ASN A 336 20.70 -6.34 8.82
N ALA A 337 19.99 -5.82 7.83
CA ALA A 337 19.02 -6.55 7.01
C ALA A 337 19.68 -6.97 5.69
N ASN A 338 19.07 -7.89 4.95
CA ASN A 338 19.54 -8.25 3.62
C ASN A 338 19.32 -7.10 2.61
N PRO A 339 20.37 -6.43 2.11
CA PRO A 339 20.22 -5.34 1.13
C PRO A 339 19.72 -5.83 -0.24
N LEU A 340 19.79 -7.14 -0.52
CA LEU A 340 19.31 -7.74 -1.75
C LEU A 340 17.82 -8.06 -1.74
N ALA A 341 17.09 -7.70 -0.67
CA ALA A 341 15.65 -7.94 -0.55
C ALA A 341 14.82 -7.30 -1.69
N GLY A 342 15.29 -6.19 -2.28
CA GLY A 342 14.67 -5.60 -3.47
C GLY A 342 14.71 -6.52 -4.69
N PHE A 343 15.83 -7.21 -4.91
CA PHE A 343 15.97 -8.18 -5.99
C PHE A 343 15.14 -9.44 -5.74
N SER A 344 15.12 -9.95 -4.50
CA SER A 344 14.31 -11.13 -4.17
C SER A 344 12.82 -10.83 -4.31
N LEU A 345 12.38 -9.66 -3.86
CA LEU A 345 11.00 -9.21 -4.01
C LEU A 345 10.63 -9.05 -5.48
N HIS A 346 11.49 -8.41 -6.28
CA HIS A 346 11.29 -8.30 -7.73
C HIS A 346 11.12 -9.68 -8.37
N GLN A 347 12.06 -10.60 -8.13
CA GLN A 347 12.02 -11.96 -8.68
C GLN A 347 10.72 -12.67 -8.27
N LYS A 348 10.33 -12.59 -7.01
CA LYS A 348 9.12 -13.20 -6.47
C LYS A 348 7.84 -12.66 -7.12
N LEU A 349 7.77 -11.35 -7.31
CA LEU A 349 6.65 -10.69 -7.99
C LEU A 349 6.56 -11.12 -9.46
N LEU A 350 7.70 -11.27 -10.13
CA LEU A 350 7.74 -11.77 -11.51
C LEU A 350 7.25 -13.21 -11.62
N GLU A 351 7.73 -14.11 -10.76
CA GLU A 351 7.34 -15.53 -10.74
C GLU A 351 5.83 -15.72 -10.51
N GLN A 352 5.21 -14.80 -9.77
CA GLN A 352 3.78 -14.82 -9.48
C GLN A 352 2.94 -14.02 -10.50
N GLY A 353 3.57 -13.31 -11.44
CA GLY A 353 2.89 -12.46 -12.40
C GLY A 353 2.25 -11.20 -11.79
N LEU A 354 2.78 -10.73 -10.66
CA LEU A 354 2.34 -9.57 -9.87
C LEU A 354 3.18 -8.35 -10.23
N THR A 355 3.02 -7.83 -11.44
CA THR A 355 3.99 -6.91 -12.07
C THR A 355 3.53 -5.45 -12.14
N ALA A 356 2.30 -5.14 -11.74
CA ALA A 356 1.72 -3.80 -11.85
C ALA A 356 1.93 -2.96 -10.58
N ASN A 357 3.17 -2.88 -10.10
CA ASN A 357 3.52 -2.17 -8.87
C ASN A 357 4.94 -1.57 -8.91
N SER A 358 5.30 -0.76 -7.92
CA SER A 358 6.60 -0.08 -7.84
C SER A 358 7.77 -0.96 -7.37
N MET A 359 7.50 -2.15 -6.82
CA MET A 359 8.53 -3.06 -6.34
C MET A 359 9.14 -3.90 -7.47
N VAL A 360 8.47 -3.98 -8.63
CA VAL A 360 9.07 -4.54 -9.84
C VAL A 360 9.96 -3.49 -10.50
N LEU A 361 11.26 -3.81 -10.57
CA LEU A 361 12.27 -2.99 -11.24
C LEU A 361 12.07 -3.05 -12.77
N ASP A 362 11.99 -1.89 -13.39
CA ASP A 362 12.18 -1.76 -14.83
C ASP A 362 13.68 -1.85 -15.19
N ALA A 363 14.00 -1.78 -16.48
CA ALA A 363 15.37 -1.90 -16.99
C ALA A 363 16.35 -0.89 -16.40
N GLU A 364 15.94 0.36 -16.31
CA GLU A 364 16.78 1.45 -15.82
C GLU A 364 17.10 1.26 -14.33
N ARG A 365 16.05 0.96 -13.54
CA ARG A 365 16.18 0.71 -12.10
C ARG A 365 16.97 -0.55 -11.82
N MET A 366 16.73 -1.63 -12.57
CA MET A 366 17.47 -2.89 -12.44
C MET A 366 18.96 -2.66 -12.69
N ALA A 367 19.32 -1.95 -13.76
CA ALA A 367 20.72 -1.62 -14.06
C ALA A 367 21.36 -0.73 -12.98
N ALA A 368 20.66 0.32 -12.52
CA ALA A 368 21.16 1.23 -11.50
C ALA A 368 21.39 0.54 -10.15
N LEU A 369 20.43 -0.26 -9.69
CA LEU A 369 20.54 -0.98 -8.43
C LEU A 369 21.59 -2.10 -8.49
N SER A 370 21.70 -2.80 -9.63
CA SER A 370 22.72 -3.84 -9.83
C SER A 370 24.11 -3.24 -9.78
N LYS A 371 24.34 -2.10 -10.44
CA LYS A 371 25.61 -1.37 -10.35
C LYS A 371 25.97 -1.00 -8.92
N LEU A 372 24.98 -0.60 -8.10
CA LEU A 372 25.20 -0.33 -6.68
C LEU A 372 25.60 -1.60 -5.93
N ALA A 373 24.93 -2.73 -6.18
CA ALA A 373 25.25 -4.01 -5.56
C ALA A 373 26.64 -4.53 -5.99
N ASP A 374 27.00 -4.38 -7.27
CA ASP A 374 28.32 -4.74 -7.81
C ASP A 374 29.43 -3.94 -7.14
N ALA A 375 29.23 -2.62 -6.98
CA ALA A 375 30.17 -1.75 -6.27
C ALA A 375 30.37 -2.16 -4.79
N ARG A 376 29.45 -2.95 -4.23
CA ARG A 376 29.50 -3.52 -2.88
C ARG A 376 30.00 -4.97 -2.87
N GLY A 377 30.41 -5.52 -4.02
CA GLY A 377 30.86 -6.91 -4.16
C GLY A 377 29.75 -7.94 -4.06
N ARG A 378 28.49 -7.56 -4.38
CA ARG A 378 27.30 -8.42 -4.30
C ARG A 378 26.77 -8.88 -5.67
N GLY A 379 27.52 -8.66 -6.75
CA GLY A 379 27.06 -8.95 -8.12
C GLY A 379 26.70 -10.41 -8.37
N ASP A 380 27.54 -11.33 -7.91
CA ASP A 380 27.29 -12.77 -8.05
C ASP A 380 26.04 -13.22 -7.27
N GLU A 381 25.79 -12.61 -6.11
CA GLU A 381 24.58 -12.86 -5.31
C GLU A 381 23.32 -12.33 -6.01
N VAL A 382 23.41 -11.15 -6.66
CA VAL A 382 22.33 -10.61 -7.49
C VAL A 382 22.03 -11.53 -8.66
N ALA A 383 23.05 -11.96 -9.42
CA ALA A 383 22.87 -12.89 -10.52
C ALA A 383 22.24 -14.21 -10.06
N ALA A 384 22.64 -14.73 -8.89
CA ALA A 384 22.04 -15.93 -8.32
C ALA A 384 20.54 -15.76 -7.99
N ILE A 385 20.15 -14.60 -7.44
CA ILE A 385 18.75 -14.26 -7.15
C ILE A 385 17.94 -14.19 -8.45
N LEU A 386 18.51 -13.59 -9.51
CA LEU A 386 17.87 -13.41 -10.82
C LEU A 386 17.96 -14.67 -11.72
N GLY A 387 18.15 -15.86 -11.13
CA GLY A 387 18.14 -17.13 -11.87
C GLY A 387 19.38 -17.41 -12.71
N GLY A 388 20.49 -16.72 -12.44
CA GLY A 388 21.77 -16.83 -13.14
C GLY A 388 21.94 -15.86 -14.32
N THR A 389 20.93 -15.02 -14.60
CA THR A 389 21.00 -13.99 -15.65
C THR A 389 21.67 -12.74 -15.09
N LYS A 390 22.65 -12.19 -15.80
CA LYS A 390 23.21 -10.91 -15.40
C LYS A 390 22.32 -9.76 -15.87
N PRO A 391 22.14 -8.71 -15.06
CA PRO A 391 21.38 -7.52 -15.44
C PRO A 391 21.82 -6.85 -16.76
N GLU A 392 23.12 -6.91 -17.06
CA GLU A 392 23.71 -6.40 -18.30
C GLU A 392 23.23 -7.15 -19.56
N ASP A 393 22.97 -8.45 -19.46
CA ASP A 393 22.44 -9.27 -20.55
C ASP A 393 20.98 -8.91 -20.85
N LEU A 394 20.20 -8.57 -19.82
CA LEU A 394 18.81 -8.12 -19.97
C LEU A 394 18.74 -6.74 -20.66
N GLN A 395 19.68 -5.84 -20.34
CA GLN A 395 19.73 -4.49 -20.90
C GLN A 395 20.11 -4.49 -22.39
N PHE A 396 21.03 -5.36 -22.80
CA PHE A 396 21.43 -5.50 -24.21
C PHE A 396 20.23 -5.89 -25.09
N GLU A 397 19.45 -6.88 -24.68
CA GLU A 397 18.26 -7.33 -25.45
C GLU A 397 17.14 -6.28 -25.50
N LEU A 398 16.96 -5.51 -24.41
CA LEU A 398 16.02 -4.38 -24.40
C LEU A 398 16.42 -3.27 -25.37
N THR A 399 17.71 -3.12 -25.66
CA THR A 399 18.23 -2.09 -26.59
C THR A 399 18.05 -2.51 -28.06
N ASP A 400 18.07 -3.83 -28.34
CA ASP A 400 17.81 -4.42 -29.66
C ASP A 400 16.31 -4.54 -30.00
N MET A 401 15.43 -4.30 -29.02
CA MET A 401 13.99 -4.13 -29.24
C MET A 401 13.64 -2.66 -29.45
N PRO A 402 12.71 -2.30 -30.35
CA PRO A 402 12.19 -0.94 -30.40
C PRO A 402 11.48 -0.64 -29.07
N LEU A 403 12.19 0.06 -28.17
CA LEU A 403 11.67 0.48 -26.86
C LEU A 403 10.40 1.30 -27.07
N ALA A 404 9.26 0.67 -26.80
CA ALA A 404 7.98 1.35 -26.72
C ALA A 404 8.00 2.26 -25.47
N GLY A 405 8.20 3.56 -25.72
CA GLY A 405 7.95 4.62 -24.76
C GLY A 405 9.07 4.83 -23.74
N ALA A 406 10.11 5.57 -24.14
CA ALA A 406 10.59 6.58 -23.19
C ALA A 406 9.35 7.42 -22.83
N PRO A 407 8.88 7.43 -21.57
CA PRO A 407 7.80 8.33 -21.20
C PRO A 407 8.24 9.75 -21.58
N ALA A 408 7.31 10.57 -22.07
CA ALA A 408 7.61 11.98 -22.31
C ALA A 408 8.26 12.53 -21.03
N GLY A 409 9.49 13.03 -21.16
CA GLY A 409 10.26 13.52 -20.02
C GLY A 409 9.44 14.52 -19.22
N PHE A 410 9.55 14.45 -17.90
CA PHE A 410 8.86 15.40 -17.03
C PHE A 410 9.21 16.83 -17.44
N SER A 411 8.18 17.64 -17.74
CA SER A 411 8.33 19.06 -18.07
C SER A 411 7.40 19.91 -17.22
N TYR A 412 7.98 20.92 -16.55
CA TYR A 412 7.24 21.92 -15.78
C TYR A 412 6.34 22.80 -16.67
N ASP A 413 6.66 22.90 -17.96
CA ASP A 413 5.98 23.81 -18.91
C ASP A 413 4.69 23.22 -19.50
N ASN A 414 4.42 21.93 -19.30
CA ASN A 414 3.18 21.29 -19.75
C ASN A 414 2.52 20.41 -18.66
N PRO A 415 2.00 21.02 -17.57
CA PRO A 415 1.36 20.30 -16.47
C PRO A 415 0.02 19.64 -16.87
N THR A 416 -0.47 19.87 -18.09
CA THR A 416 -1.80 19.49 -18.58
C THR A 416 -1.83 18.29 -19.53
N GLY A 417 -0.67 17.76 -19.94
CA GLY A 417 -0.58 16.76 -21.02
C GLY A 417 -1.34 15.43 -20.79
N LEU A 418 -1.76 15.13 -19.56
CA LEU A 418 -2.49 13.89 -19.21
C LEU A 418 -3.77 14.12 -18.40
N ALA A 419 -4.08 15.37 -18.04
CA ALA A 419 -5.24 15.69 -17.22
C ALA A 419 -6.34 16.32 -18.08
N SER A 420 -7.31 15.51 -18.54
CA SER A 420 -8.55 16.06 -19.07
C SER A 420 -9.24 16.88 -17.97
N ALA A 421 -9.37 18.18 -18.20
CA ALA A 421 -10.09 19.09 -17.32
C ALA A 421 -11.55 18.61 -17.17
N GLY A 422 -11.86 18.03 -16.01
CA GLY A 422 -13.20 17.49 -15.72
C GLY A 422 -13.23 16.23 -14.84
N GLN A 423 -12.08 15.55 -14.66
CA GLN A 423 -12.01 14.35 -13.82
C GLN A 423 -11.33 14.64 -12.46
N PRO A 424 -12.02 14.51 -11.32
CA PRO A 424 -11.48 14.84 -10.01
C PRO A 424 -10.25 14.01 -9.60
N TYR A 425 -9.98 12.87 -10.27
CA TYR A 425 -8.88 11.94 -10.00
C TYR A 425 -7.75 11.94 -11.04
N ALA A 426 -7.80 12.84 -12.03
CA ALA A 426 -6.76 12.94 -13.05
C ALA A 426 -5.39 13.42 -12.52
N ARG A 427 -5.31 13.76 -11.24
CA ARG A 427 -4.13 14.36 -10.57
C ARG A 427 -3.50 13.45 -9.51
N GLY A 428 -3.89 12.17 -9.47
CA GLY A 428 -3.45 11.21 -8.45
C GLY A 428 -4.48 11.05 -7.33
N LEU A 429 -4.56 9.83 -6.79
CA LEU A 429 -5.51 9.46 -5.74
C LEU A 429 -5.33 10.30 -4.47
N ILE A 430 -4.09 10.44 -4.01
CA ILE A 430 -3.73 11.12 -2.77
C ILE A 430 -4.08 12.61 -2.89
N GLU A 431 -3.72 13.25 -4.00
CA GLU A 431 -4.05 14.67 -4.26
C GLU A 431 -5.57 14.92 -4.28
N SER A 432 -6.31 14.05 -4.96
CA SER A 432 -7.77 14.15 -4.98
C SER A 432 -8.34 14.06 -3.57
N MET A 433 -7.83 13.15 -2.74
CA MET A 433 -8.24 13.03 -1.34
C MET A 433 -7.87 14.26 -0.49
N LEU A 434 -6.69 14.86 -0.71
CA LEU A 434 -6.29 16.11 -0.02
C LEU A 434 -7.22 17.28 -0.36
N SER A 435 -7.88 17.22 -1.52
CA SER A 435 -8.78 18.27 -2.03
C SER A 435 -10.27 18.03 -1.75
N MET A 436 -10.67 16.82 -1.32
CA MET A 436 -12.08 16.50 -1.03
C MET A 436 -12.53 17.20 0.26
N PRO A 437 -13.64 17.96 0.28
CA PRO A 437 -14.17 18.51 1.53
C PRO A 437 -14.56 17.36 2.47
N VAL A 438 -14.08 17.39 3.71
CA VAL A 438 -14.67 16.58 4.78
C VAL A 438 -16.10 17.08 4.93
N GLU A 439 -17.09 16.18 4.92
CA GLU A 439 -18.45 16.52 5.38
C GLU A 439 -18.40 16.88 6.86
N SER A 440 -18.06 18.14 7.14
CA SER A 440 -18.09 18.72 8.46
C SER A 440 -18.48 20.19 8.40
N VAL A 441 -19.53 20.54 7.64
CA VAL A 441 -20.32 21.75 7.88
C VAL A 441 -21.77 21.53 7.41
N SER A 442 -22.61 20.91 8.25
CA SER A 442 -24.03 21.25 8.39
C SER A 442 -24.72 20.30 9.39
N SER A 443 -24.89 20.77 10.63
CA SER A 443 -26.18 20.78 11.36
C SER A 443 -25.92 21.25 12.79
N ARG A 444 -26.17 22.54 13.02
CA ARG A 444 -26.73 22.96 14.31
C ARG A 444 -28.20 22.59 14.33
#